data_AF-A0A9Q0BAA1-F1
#
_entry.id   AF-A0A9Q0BAA1-F1
#
_cell.length_a   1.000
_cell.length_b   1.000
_cell.length_c   1.000
_cell.angle_alpha   90.00
_cell.angle_beta   90.00
_cell.angle_gamma   90.00
#
_symmetry.space_group_name_H-M   'P 1'
#
loop_
_entity.id
_entity.type
_entity.pdbx_description
1 polymer ?
#
loop_
_entity_poly.entity_id
_entity_poly.type
_entity_poly.pdbx_seq_one_letter_code
_entity_poly.pdbx_strand_id
1 'polypeptide(L)'
;MLNSLFPLAVLATAVTAKHSSTADNVSACCSKLSETYPDQLVYAGEDRFEDWNDRWAASAELPASCIFRPLTADDVSFAIKTVAKGAGKGNGGKGHGCHDFCPFSIKGGGHTPWPGANNVDRSEERRAGRER
;
A
#
# COMPACT_ATOMS: atom_id res chain seq x y z
N MET A 1 -29.31 -4.51 -61.22
CA MET A 1 -29.31 -5.25 -59.94
C MET A 1 -28.02 -4.89 -59.24
N LEU A 2 -28.09 -4.13 -58.12
CA LEU A 2 -26.93 -3.48 -57.50
C LEU A 2 -26.07 -4.47 -56.69
N ASN A 3 -24.76 -4.41 -56.87
CA ASN A 3 -23.76 -5.19 -56.14
C ASN A 3 -23.40 -4.45 -54.84
N SER A 4 -23.79 -4.98 -53.68
CA SER A 4 -23.50 -4.38 -52.37
C SER A 4 -22.24 -5.00 -51.78
N LEU A 5 -21.14 -4.23 -51.77
CA LEU A 5 -19.94 -4.52 -51.00
C LEU A 5 -20.06 -3.81 -49.65
N PHE A 6 -20.37 -4.54 -48.59
CA PHE A 6 -20.30 -4.01 -47.22
C PHE A 6 -18.87 -4.16 -46.69
N PRO A 7 -18.18 -3.07 -46.30
CA PRO A 7 -16.87 -3.18 -45.68
C PRO A 7 -17.06 -3.66 -44.23
N LEU A 8 -16.43 -4.79 -43.89
CA LEU A 8 -16.25 -5.24 -42.51
C LEU A 8 -15.26 -4.30 -41.82
N ALA A 9 -15.78 -3.28 -41.14
CA ALA A 9 -14.99 -2.44 -40.26
C ALA A 9 -14.65 -3.24 -38.98
N VAL A 10 -13.40 -3.70 -38.86
CA VAL A 10 -12.88 -4.32 -37.65
C VAL A 10 -12.61 -3.20 -36.64
N LEU A 11 -13.46 -3.05 -35.62
CA LEU A 11 -13.19 -2.18 -34.48
C LEU A 11 -12.20 -2.89 -33.53
N ALA A 12 -10.93 -2.47 -33.55
CA ALA A 12 -9.97 -2.86 -32.53
C ALA A 12 -10.27 -2.10 -31.23
N THR A 13 -10.85 -2.77 -30.24
CA THR A 13 -11.03 -2.23 -28.89
C THR A 13 -9.70 -2.32 -28.14
N ALA A 14 -9.05 -1.18 -27.92
CA ALA A 14 -7.87 -1.10 -27.06
C ALA A 14 -8.29 -1.29 -25.59
N VAL A 15 -7.96 -2.44 -25.01
CA VAL A 15 -8.12 -2.69 -23.57
C VAL A 15 -6.98 -1.97 -22.84
N THR A 16 -7.29 -0.87 -22.14
CA THR A 16 -6.34 -0.22 -21.25
C THR A 16 -6.33 -0.95 -19.91
N ALA A 17 -5.25 -1.70 -19.63
CA ALA A 17 -5.06 -2.28 -18.31
C ALA A 17 -4.73 -1.16 -17.31
N LYS A 18 -5.61 -0.91 -16.33
CA LYS A 18 -5.30 -0.04 -15.18
C LYS A 18 -4.23 -0.73 -14.32
N HIS A 19 -3.02 -0.16 -14.33
CA HIS A 19 -1.97 -0.56 -13.41
C HIS A 19 -2.26 0.10 -12.05
N SER A 20 -2.39 -0.70 -11.00
CA SER A 20 -2.49 -0.19 -9.62
C SER A 20 -1.08 0.04 -9.13
N SER A 21 -0.74 1.25 -8.71
CA SER A 21 0.58 1.53 -8.14
C SER A 21 0.65 1.03 -6.68
N THR A 22 1.87 0.87 -6.16
CA THR A 22 2.09 0.60 -4.72
C THR A 22 1.45 1.69 -3.86
N ALA A 23 1.53 2.95 -4.29
CA ALA A 23 0.93 4.07 -3.59
C ALA A 23 -0.60 3.96 -3.51
N ASP A 24 -1.26 3.55 -4.60
CA ASP A 24 -2.71 3.30 -4.62
C ASP A 24 -3.09 2.17 -3.65
N ASN A 25 -2.29 1.11 -3.63
CA ASN A 25 -2.53 -0.01 -2.72
C ASN A 25 -2.40 0.41 -1.25
N VAL A 26 -1.32 1.11 -0.91
CA VAL A 26 -1.10 1.64 0.44
C VAL A 26 -2.23 2.58 0.85
N SER A 27 -2.66 3.47 -0.04
CA SER A 27 -3.79 4.37 0.23
C SER A 27 -5.06 3.59 0.56
N ALA A 28 -5.40 2.55 -0.23
CA ALA A 28 -6.58 1.73 0.02
C ALA A 28 -6.51 0.98 1.35
N CYS A 29 -5.33 0.48 1.74
CA CYS A 29 -5.12 -0.13 3.05
C CYS A 29 -5.30 0.87 4.20
N CYS A 30 -4.67 2.05 4.11
CA CYS A 30 -4.84 3.10 5.12
C CYS A 30 -6.31 3.51 5.24
N SER A 31 -7.01 3.69 4.12
CA SER A 31 -8.46 4.01 4.11
C SER A 31 -9.25 2.95 4.85
N LYS A 32 -9.04 1.66 4.54
CA LYS A 32 -9.76 0.55 5.18
C LYS A 32 -9.50 0.45 6.68
N LEU A 33 -8.27 0.70 7.12
CA LEU A 33 -7.93 0.79 8.54
C LEU A 33 -8.65 1.96 9.20
N SER A 34 -8.65 3.14 8.56
CA SER A 34 -9.29 4.35 9.10
C SER A 34 -10.81 4.27 9.17
N GLU A 35 -11.44 3.54 8.23
CA GLU A 35 -12.89 3.28 8.25
C GLU A 35 -13.31 2.44 9.47
N THR A 36 -12.43 1.52 9.89
CA THR A 36 -12.71 0.62 11.02
C THR A 36 -12.24 1.20 12.35
N TYR A 37 -11.10 1.91 12.35
CA TYR A 37 -10.41 2.40 13.53
C TYR A 37 -9.92 3.85 13.34
N PRO A 38 -10.83 4.82 13.22
CA PRO A 38 -10.46 6.21 12.88
C PRO A 38 -9.55 6.87 13.92
N ASP A 39 -9.71 6.55 15.21
CA ASP A 39 -8.91 7.16 16.28
C ASP A 39 -7.51 6.56 16.44
N GLN A 40 -7.27 5.40 15.83
CA GLN A 40 -6.03 4.62 15.94
C GLN A 40 -5.15 4.75 14.68
N LEU A 41 -5.55 5.56 13.71
CA LEU A 41 -4.77 5.81 12.51
C LEU A 41 -4.48 7.31 12.37
N VAL A 42 -3.27 7.63 11.90
CA VAL A 42 -2.89 8.99 11.52
C VAL A 42 -2.24 8.99 10.15
N TYR A 43 -2.54 9.99 9.33
CA TYR A 43 -1.92 10.20 8.02
C TYR A 43 -0.72 11.15 8.11
N ALA A 44 0.22 11.01 7.17
CA ALA A 44 1.33 11.95 7.04
C ALA A 44 0.79 13.38 6.86
N GLY A 45 1.28 14.32 7.68
CA GLY A 45 0.84 15.72 7.72
C GLY A 45 -0.19 16.05 8.80
N GLU A 46 -0.70 15.06 9.54
CA GLU A 46 -1.52 15.30 10.73
C GLU A 46 -0.67 15.58 11.97
N ASP A 47 -1.20 16.38 12.91
CA ASP A 47 -0.46 16.84 14.10
C ASP A 47 0.19 15.73 14.91
N ARG A 48 -0.46 14.56 15.02
CA ARG A 48 0.01 13.42 15.80
C ARG A 48 0.99 12.52 15.05
N PHE A 49 1.22 12.77 13.76
CA PHE A 49 2.00 11.87 12.92
C PHE A 49 3.45 11.79 13.37
N GLU A 50 4.09 12.93 13.61
CA GLU A 50 5.50 12.98 14.02
C GLU A 50 5.72 12.31 15.37
N ASP A 51 4.86 12.58 16.36
CA ASP A 51 4.90 11.92 17.66
C ASP A 51 4.81 10.39 17.55
N TRP A 52 4.01 9.89 16.60
CA TRP A 52 3.84 8.45 16.40
C TRP A 52 4.96 7.87 15.55
N ASN A 53 5.57 8.67 14.68
CA ASN A 53 6.70 8.29 13.86
C ASN A 53 8.03 8.35 14.61
N ASP A 54 8.11 9.05 15.73
CA ASP A 54 9.36 9.25 16.49
C ASP A 54 10.10 7.94 16.80
N ARG A 55 11.43 8.02 16.74
CA ARG A 55 12.35 6.92 17.04
C ARG A 55 13.48 7.42 17.93
N TRP A 56 14.02 6.49 18.72
CA TRP A 56 15.17 6.80 19.56
C TRP A 56 16.35 7.40 18.78
N ALA A 57 16.57 6.94 17.55
CA ALA A 57 17.51 7.55 16.62
C ALA A 57 16.73 8.28 15.51
N ALA A 58 16.78 9.60 15.52
CA ALA A 58 16.15 10.43 14.48
C ALA A 58 16.64 10.08 13.05
N SER A 59 17.90 9.65 12.91
CA SER A 59 18.46 9.17 11.64
C SER A 59 17.77 7.93 11.08
N ALA A 60 17.03 7.20 11.92
CA ALA A 60 16.33 6.00 11.53
C ALA A 60 14.95 6.29 10.93
N GLU A 61 14.40 7.49 11.03
CA GLU A 61 13.03 7.82 10.61
C GLU A 61 12.84 7.84 9.09
N LEU A 62 11.68 7.35 8.66
CA LEU A 62 11.25 7.34 7.26
C LEU A 62 9.77 7.75 7.24
N PRO A 63 9.33 8.48 6.20
CA PRO A 63 7.97 8.99 6.13
C PRO A 63 7.01 7.88 5.65
N ALA A 64 6.31 7.24 6.58
CA ALA A 64 5.23 6.31 6.24
C ALA A 64 4.02 7.06 5.65
N SER A 65 3.16 6.37 4.87
CA SER A 65 1.92 6.98 4.37
C SER A 65 0.87 7.23 5.45
N CYS A 66 0.77 6.29 6.39
CA CYS A 66 -0.09 6.33 7.56
C CYS A 66 0.55 5.50 8.68
N ILE A 67 0.18 5.76 9.93
CA ILE A 67 0.61 4.98 11.09
C ILE A 67 -0.64 4.48 11.81
N PHE A 68 -0.69 3.17 12.05
CA PHE A 68 -1.76 2.52 12.83
C PHE A 68 -1.23 2.09 14.20
N ARG A 69 -1.90 2.52 15.27
CA ARG A 69 -1.57 2.17 16.66
C ARG A 69 -2.63 1.22 17.25
N PRO A 70 -2.44 -0.10 17.11
CA PRO A 70 -3.33 -1.07 17.71
C PRO A 70 -3.30 -0.97 19.25
N LEU A 71 -4.45 -1.17 19.89
CA LEU A 71 -4.61 -1.21 21.34
C LEU A 71 -4.86 -2.63 21.83
N THR A 72 -5.35 -3.50 20.95
CA THR A 72 -5.65 -4.91 21.26
C THR A 72 -5.00 -5.88 20.27
N ALA A 73 -4.93 -7.15 20.63
CA ALA A 73 -4.48 -8.20 19.71
C ALA A 73 -5.43 -8.38 18.50
N ASP A 74 -6.71 -8.08 18.67
CA ASP A 74 -7.70 -8.13 17.59
C ASP A 74 -7.46 -7.01 16.57
N ASP A 75 -7.08 -5.81 17.03
CA ASP A 75 -6.68 -4.70 16.16
C ASP A 75 -5.45 -5.08 15.32
N VAL A 76 -4.44 -5.72 15.94
CA VAL A 76 -3.26 -6.24 15.23
C VAL A 76 -3.68 -7.26 14.18
N SER A 77 -4.51 -8.24 14.57
CA SER A 77 -5.01 -9.29 13.68
C SER A 77 -5.75 -8.71 12.48
N PHE A 78 -6.61 -7.72 12.71
CA PHE A 78 -7.32 -7.00 11.66
C PHE A 78 -6.35 -6.25 10.74
N ALA A 79 -5.39 -5.52 11.30
CA ALA A 79 -4.45 -4.74 10.52
C ALA A 79 -3.57 -5.61 9.62
N ILE A 80 -3.01 -6.69 10.17
CA ILE A 80 -2.20 -7.64 9.40
C ILE A 80 -3.02 -8.29 8.28
N LYS A 81 -4.26 -8.71 8.55
CA LYS A 81 -5.15 -9.25 7.51
C LYS A 81 -5.46 -8.22 6.43
N THR A 82 -5.58 -6.95 6.80
CA THR A 82 -5.86 -5.85 5.86
C THR A 82 -4.68 -5.60 4.95
N VAL A 83 -3.48 -5.40 5.49
CA VAL A 83 -2.27 -5.14 4.67
C VAL A 83 -1.85 -6.36 3.85
N ALA A 84 -2.04 -7.58 4.36
CA ALA A 84 -1.75 -8.81 3.62
C ALA A 84 -2.72 -9.09 2.47
N LYS A 85 -3.99 -8.69 2.60
CA LYS A 85 -4.97 -8.77 1.50
C LYS A 85 -4.76 -7.67 0.46
N GLY A 86 -4.17 -6.55 0.86
CA GLY A 86 -3.97 -5.38 0.01
C GLY A 86 -5.28 -4.74 -0.47
N ALA A 87 -5.19 -3.97 -1.55
CA ALA A 87 -6.33 -3.25 -2.13
C ALA A 87 -7.38 -4.13 -2.83
N GLY A 88 -7.18 -5.45 -2.87
CA GLY A 88 -8.12 -6.38 -3.48
C GLY A 88 -8.28 -6.16 -4.99
N LYS A 89 -7.50 -6.87 -5.80
CA LYS A 89 -7.90 -7.12 -7.20
C LYS A 89 -9.20 -7.95 -7.16
N GLY A 90 -10.33 -7.33 -7.48
CA GLY A 90 -11.58 -8.04 -7.71
C GLY A 90 -11.41 -9.12 -8.79
N ASN A 91 -11.85 -10.33 -8.49
CA ASN A 91 -12.38 -11.35 -9.42
C ASN A 91 -11.85 -11.31 -10.88
N GLY A 92 -10.56 -11.52 -11.10
CA GLY A 92 -10.00 -11.55 -12.45
C GLY A 92 -8.57 -12.09 -12.45
N GLY A 93 -8.45 -13.41 -12.36
CA GLY A 93 -7.22 -14.12 -12.03
C GLY A 93 -5.97 -13.71 -12.82
N LYS A 94 -4.98 -13.21 -12.10
CA LYS A 94 -3.56 -13.55 -12.23
C LYS A 94 -3.01 -13.55 -10.81
N GLY A 95 -2.24 -14.58 -10.45
CA GLY A 95 -1.89 -14.91 -9.07
C GLY A 95 -1.32 -13.71 -8.28
N HIS A 96 -1.55 -13.74 -6.97
CA HIS A 96 -1.06 -12.76 -6.01
C HIS A 96 0.46 -12.66 -6.12
N GLY A 97 0.95 -11.65 -6.83
CA GLY A 97 2.37 -11.34 -6.83
C GLY A 97 2.76 -10.79 -5.46
N CYS A 98 4.05 -10.76 -5.16
CA CYS A 98 4.60 -10.06 -3.99
C CYS A 98 4.36 -8.52 -4.02
N HIS A 99 3.51 -8.04 -4.92
CA HIS A 99 3.22 -6.63 -5.19
C HIS A 99 1.76 -6.25 -4.92
N ASP A 100 0.90 -7.21 -4.57
CA ASP A 100 -0.52 -6.95 -4.33
C ASP A 100 -0.83 -6.64 -2.85
N PHE A 101 0.11 -6.84 -1.94
CA PHE A 101 -0.01 -6.44 -0.53
C PHE A 101 0.48 -5.01 -0.29
N CYS A 102 0.05 -4.40 0.80
CA CYS A 102 0.51 -3.08 1.21
C CYS A 102 1.84 -3.21 1.96
N PRO A 103 2.94 -2.59 1.48
CA PRO A 103 4.17 -2.54 2.26
C PRO A 103 3.91 -1.95 3.63
N PHE A 104 4.44 -2.61 4.66
CA PHE A 104 4.26 -2.20 6.04
C PHE A 104 5.51 -2.54 6.85
N SER A 105 5.62 -1.91 8.01
CA SER A 105 6.64 -2.18 9.01
C SER A 105 6.00 -2.20 10.40
N ILE A 106 6.66 -2.84 11.35
CA ILE A 106 6.19 -2.93 12.73
C ILE A 106 7.17 -2.16 13.62
N LYS A 107 6.66 -1.20 14.39
CA LYS A 107 7.40 -0.49 15.42
C LYS A 107 6.96 -0.99 16.81
N GLY A 108 7.89 -1.57 17.56
CA GLY A 108 7.76 -1.76 19.00
C GLY A 108 8.19 -0.49 19.75
N GLY A 109 9.28 -0.57 20.51
CA GLY A 109 9.85 0.59 21.23
C GLY A 109 10.68 1.56 20.39
N GLY A 110 10.93 1.29 19.10
CA GLY A 110 11.62 2.24 18.20
C GLY A 110 13.13 2.41 18.42
N HIS A 111 13.80 1.54 19.19
CA HIS A 111 15.23 1.64 19.50
C HIS A 111 16.20 1.17 18.40
N THR A 112 15.70 0.61 17.30
CA THR A 112 16.55 0.17 16.19
C THR A 112 17.04 1.40 15.41
N PRO A 113 18.36 1.64 15.30
CA PRO A 113 18.90 2.86 14.70
C PRO A 113 19.01 2.81 13.16
N TRP A 114 18.57 1.72 12.54
CA TRP A 114 18.72 1.46 11.11
C TRP A 114 17.43 1.79 10.33
N PRO A 115 17.47 2.70 9.33
CA PRO A 115 16.34 2.91 8.43
C PRO A 115 15.91 1.61 7.72
N GLY A 116 14.61 1.39 7.62
CA GLY A 116 13.95 0.22 7.04
C GLY A 116 13.75 -0.96 8.00
N ALA A 117 14.27 -0.90 9.24
CA ALA A 117 14.15 -2.02 10.18
C ALA A 117 12.84 -1.99 10.99
N ASN A 118 12.36 -0.80 11.34
CA ASN A 118 11.14 -0.58 12.12
C ASN A 118 10.29 0.57 11.54
N ASN A 119 10.48 0.84 10.25
CA ASN A 119 9.73 1.76 9.41
C ASN A 119 9.74 1.29 7.96
N VAL A 120 8.92 1.96 7.16
CA VAL A 120 8.81 1.77 5.73
C VAL A 120 8.73 3.16 5.09
N ASP A 121 9.36 3.34 3.93
CA ASP A 121 9.20 4.55 3.14
C ASP A 121 7.91 4.45 2.31
N ARG A 122 7.12 5.53 2.28
CA ARG A 122 5.96 5.71 1.38
C ARG A 122 6.32 5.44 -0.10
N SER A 123 7.59 5.59 -0.49
CA SER A 123 8.04 5.52 -1.87
C SER A 123 8.50 4.15 -2.39
N GLU A 124 8.43 3.03 -1.63
CA GLU A 124 9.08 1.75 -1.99
C GLU A 124 8.67 1.13 -3.36
N GLU A 125 9.20 1.75 -4.42
CA GLU A 125 9.59 1.22 -5.70
C GLU A 125 11.00 0.63 -5.49
N ARG A 126 11.04 -0.67 -5.21
CA ARG A 126 12.22 -1.56 -5.36
C ARG A 126 13.57 -1.03 -4.80
N ARG A 127 13.91 -1.48 -3.59
CA ARG A 127 15.30 -1.82 -3.22
C ARG A 127 15.73 -3.19 -3.80
N ALA A 128 15.27 -3.54 -4.99
CA ALA A 128 15.60 -4.80 -5.68
C ALA A 128 16.80 -4.65 -6.64
N GLY A 129 17.76 -3.78 -6.31
CA GLY A 129 18.85 -3.44 -7.23
C GLY A 129 20.06 -2.76 -6.59
N ARG A 130 20.46 -3.13 -5.36
CA ARG A 130 21.83 -2.83 -4.89
C ARG A 130 22.66 -4.09 -5.07
N GLU A 131 23.24 -4.23 -6.26
CA GLU A 131 24.42 -5.07 -6.46
C GLU A 131 25.56 -4.57 -5.56
N ARG A 132 26.47 -5.49 -5.26
CA ARG A 132 27.51 -5.45 -4.22
C ARG A 132 28.39 -4.20 -4.27
#